data_AF-A0AA38Q1J2-F1
#
_entry.id   AF-A0AA38Q1J2-F1
#
_cell.length_a   1.000
_cell.length_b   1.000
_cell.length_c   1.000
_cell.angle_alpha   90.00
_cell.angle_beta   90.00
_cell.angle_gamma   90.00
#
_symmetry.space_group_name_H-M   'P 1'
#
loop_
_entity.id
_entity.type
_entity.pdbx_description
1 polymer ?
#
loop_
_entity_poly.entity_id
_entity_poly.type
_entity_poly.pdbx_seq_one_letter_code
_entity_poly.pdbx_strand_id
1 'polypeptide(L)'
;MPSKAQSSFNGYDLEDLLPRWLQNAYTTPHIQSALTALDEREDARSSFRAESVQSLMSKNADQHLTVNANRLVGEGKGIKAKAAAATEAISSHLHNSDSKTESSESTKFYSIVSGISPDNMPRNRYMDVLPYDRTRVQVKVPHFRDSGALSNEDEELEGLYLNANWVQEKYGRKWWIASQAPLRNTAYTFLSLLLEDMYPPKLHRHASHHSRPRTVVQLTQNIESGRRKAHPYFPDVVGQTMIVVPDFTDYPSSSTSTSHLRRSKLKVTLVAQERIGEACCVKSLVEVRPFVDHGMLDEDSDKDSDDLPLQLRPSSSAPFAPPSATPNTDSDSDNYGDSYDSSSNVKATSKNTTPAAIRFTHLLFNAWPDHSVPSPSDRAALFEFVRLVDRVNRQMPSGSSSGQISASSSKDTKDNLNSASNERSSTSEERDLDPDPPIIVGCSAGIGRTGSFIAMNSLLRHAGFLPPPGYSTTSESHSASPQQFTQSPSIPSGPATPSEPSATSLTTPLGPLPTTLSTDLVSQEIDSLREQRAGMVQRPEQAVLVYEMMVGAYVERGELKR
;
A
#
# COMPACT_ATOMS: atom_id res chain seq x y z
N MET A 1 -3.65 0.89 35.13
CA MET A 1 -3.14 -0.50 35.12
C MET A 1 -4.23 -1.39 35.68
N PRO A 2 -4.97 -2.20 34.90
CA PRO A 2 -5.98 -3.06 35.49
C PRO A 2 -5.33 -4.31 36.08
N SER A 3 -5.59 -4.53 37.36
CA SER A 3 -5.22 -5.70 38.17
C SER A 3 -6.16 -6.86 37.88
N LYS A 4 -5.64 -7.96 37.27
CA LYS A 4 -6.43 -9.08 36.71
C LYS A 4 -7.48 -8.59 35.69
N ALA A 5 -7.44 -9.11 34.46
CA ALA A 5 -8.63 -9.05 33.61
C ALA A 5 -9.80 -9.56 34.44
N GLN A 6 -10.91 -8.81 34.49
CA GLN A 6 -12.07 -9.18 35.28
C GLN A 6 -12.37 -10.66 35.03
N SER A 7 -12.45 -11.48 36.08
CA SER A 7 -12.86 -12.89 35.95
C SER A 7 -14.30 -13.04 35.43
N SER A 8 -14.97 -11.91 35.17
CA SER A 8 -16.22 -11.87 34.45
C SER A 8 -16.32 -10.62 33.58
N PHE A 9 -16.80 -10.76 32.34
CA PHE A 9 -17.25 -9.67 31.50
C PHE A 9 -18.77 -9.85 31.32
N ASN A 10 -19.59 -8.82 31.58
CA ASN A 10 -21.07 -8.94 31.56
C ASN A 10 -21.66 -10.13 32.39
N GLY A 11 -20.97 -10.60 33.43
CA GLY A 11 -21.42 -11.73 34.25
C GLY A 11 -21.09 -13.13 33.68
N TYR A 12 -20.35 -13.21 32.58
CA TYR A 12 -19.83 -14.47 32.01
C TYR A 12 -18.47 -14.81 32.58
N ASP A 13 -18.21 -16.09 32.90
CA ASP A 13 -16.85 -16.57 33.14
C ASP A 13 -16.09 -16.60 31.80
N LEU A 14 -14.99 -15.85 31.73
CA LEU A 14 -14.15 -15.78 30.53
C LEU A 14 -13.49 -17.14 30.23
N GLU A 15 -13.35 -18.02 31.22
CA GLU A 15 -12.76 -19.35 31.04
C GLU A 15 -13.62 -20.27 30.15
N ASP A 16 -14.94 -20.05 30.07
CA ASP A 16 -15.82 -20.87 29.24
C ASP A 16 -15.94 -20.38 27.79
N LEU A 17 -15.62 -19.10 27.54
CA LEU A 17 -15.85 -18.45 26.24
C LEU A 17 -14.60 -18.38 25.36
N LEU A 18 -13.42 -18.26 25.98
CA LEU A 18 -12.17 -18.04 25.26
C LEU A 18 -11.49 -19.38 24.90
N PRO A 19 -10.79 -19.49 23.76
CA PRO A 19 -9.95 -20.66 23.51
C PRO A 19 -8.77 -20.72 24.48
N ARG A 20 -8.30 -21.94 24.80
CA ARG A 20 -7.25 -22.19 25.81
C ARG A 20 -5.97 -21.35 25.62
N TRP A 21 -5.54 -21.14 24.37
CA TRP A 21 -4.35 -20.33 24.08
C TRP A 21 -4.54 -18.87 24.54
N LEU A 22 -5.74 -18.30 24.32
CA LEU A 22 -6.04 -16.91 24.66
C LEU A 22 -6.30 -16.75 26.15
N GLN A 23 -6.89 -17.74 26.82
CA GLN A 23 -6.99 -17.77 28.30
C GLN A 23 -5.60 -17.66 28.95
N ASN A 24 -4.64 -18.46 28.45
CA ASN A 24 -3.27 -18.46 28.96
C ASN A 24 -2.54 -17.15 28.63
N ALA A 25 -2.74 -16.63 27.42
CA ALA A 25 -2.01 -15.47 26.93
C ALA A 25 -2.56 -14.14 27.46
N TYR A 26 -3.88 -14.03 27.69
CA TYR A 26 -4.54 -12.80 28.12
C TYR A 26 -4.46 -12.58 29.64
N THR A 27 -3.22 -12.58 30.15
CA THR A 27 -2.92 -12.24 31.55
C THR A 27 -1.87 -11.13 31.58
N THR A 28 -1.95 -10.23 32.56
CA THR A 28 -0.98 -9.14 32.69
C THR A 28 0.48 -9.61 32.70
N PRO A 29 0.86 -10.66 33.47
CA PRO A 29 2.24 -11.14 33.48
C PRO A 29 2.67 -11.73 32.13
N HIS A 30 1.79 -12.47 31.45
CA HIS A 30 2.11 -13.07 30.16
C HIS A 30 2.28 -12.01 29.08
N ILE A 31 1.34 -11.05 28.98
CA ILE A 31 1.44 -9.93 28.04
C ILE A 31 2.72 -9.12 28.30
N GLN A 32 3.08 -8.87 29.55
CA GLN A 32 4.33 -8.17 29.86
C GLN A 32 5.55 -8.96 29.38
N SER A 33 5.58 -10.28 29.61
CA SER A 33 6.66 -11.15 29.11
C SER A 33 6.72 -11.17 27.58
N ALA A 34 5.57 -11.19 26.91
CA ALA A 34 5.45 -11.12 25.46
C ALA A 34 6.03 -9.81 24.91
N LEU A 35 5.64 -8.68 25.49
CA LEU A 35 6.12 -7.36 25.10
C LEU A 35 7.64 -7.24 25.25
N THR A 36 8.19 -7.68 26.39
CA THR A 36 9.64 -7.69 26.61
C THR A 36 10.37 -8.51 25.55
N ALA A 37 9.91 -9.72 25.26
CA ALA A 37 10.55 -10.58 24.25
C ALA A 37 10.45 -9.98 22.82
N LEU A 38 9.34 -9.33 22.49
CA LEU A 38 9.16 -8.65 21.20
C LEU A 38 10.07 -7.44 21.05
N ASP A 39 10.29 -6.68 22.12
CA ASP A 39 11.17 -5.52 22.14
C ASP A 39 12.65 -5.92 22.05
N GLU A 40 13.10 -6.91 22.83
CA GLU A 40 14.46 -7.45 22.75
C GLU A 40 14.82 -7.93 21.32
N ARG A 41 13.85 -8.54 20.64
CA ARG A 41 14.02 -8.97 19.25
C ARG A 41 14.03 -7.80 18.28
N GLU A 42 13.22 -6.77 18.52
CA GLU A 42 13.24 -5.58 17.68
C GLU A 42 14.55 -4.80 17.83
N ASP A 43 15.13 -4.76 19.03
CA ASP A 43 16.47 -4.22 19.28
C ASP A 43 17.52 -4.98 18.48
N ALA A 44 17.46 -6.32 18.46
CA ALA A 44 18.36 -7.14 17.64
C ALA A 44 18.21 -6.85 16.13
N ARG A 45 16.97 -6.72 15.61
CA ARG A 45 16.74 -6.30 14.22
C ARG A 45 17.30 -4.90 13.96
N SER A 46 17.18 -4.00 14.93
CA SER A 46 17.70 -2.64 14.85
C SER A 46 19.21 -2.61 14.74
N SER A 47 19.92 -3.45 15.49
CA SER A 47 21.37 -3.62 15.37
C SER A 47 21.76 -4.10 13.97
N PHE A 48 21.10 -5.13 13.43
CA PHE A 48 21.37 -5.60 12.06
C PHE A 48 21.09 -4.54 10.99
N ARG A 49 20.03 -3.74 11.16
CA ARG A 49 19.76 -2.58 10.29
C ARG A 49 20.89 -1.57 10.35
N ALA A 50 21.34 -1.19 11.55
CA ALA A 50 22.44 -0.24 11.73
C ALA A 50 23.75 -0.76 11.09
N GLU A 51 24.06 -2.05 11.28
CA GLU A 51 25.20 -2.70 10.62
C GLU A 51 25.10 -2.65 9.09
N SER A 52 23.91 -2.84 8.52
CA SER A 52 23.71 -2.79 7.06
C SER A 52 24.06 -1.41 6.50
N VAL A 53 23.71 -0.35 7.23
CA VAL A 53 24.03 1.04 6.89
C VAL A 53 25.53 1.29 7.02
N GLN A 54 26.14 0.88 8.12
CA GLN A 54 27.57 1.05 8.35
C GLN A 54 28.41 0.33 7.29
N SER A 55 28.02 -0.89 6.92
CA SER A 55 28.70 -1.67 5.87
C SER A 55 28.71 -0.96 4.52
N LEU A 56 27.60 -0.29 4.15
CA LEU A 56 27.53 0.51 2.93
C LEU A 56 28.44 1.75 3.01
N MET A 57 28.42 2.46 4.13
CA MET A 57 29.25 3.66 4.33
C MET A 57 30.74 3.34 4.25
N SER A 58 31.20 2.24 4.85
CA SER A 58 32.58 1.78 4.75
C SER A 58 32.97 1.44 3.31
N LYS A 59 32.12 0.72 2.56
CA LYS A 59 32.38 0.41 1.14
C LYS A 59 32.51 1.66 0.28
N ASN A 60 31.66 2.66 0.51
CA ASN A 60 31.73 3.92 -0.23
C ASN A 60 33.00 4.72 0.12
N ALA A 61 33.44 4.70 1.38
CA ALA A 61 34.70 5.32 1.80
C ALA A 61 35.91 4.65 1.14
N ASP A 62 35.94 3.31 1.09
CA ASP A 62 37.00 2.54 0.44
C ASP A 62 37.04 2.79 -1.08
N GLN A 63 35.88 2.88 -1.72
CA GLN A 63 35.79 3.25 -3.14
C GLN A 63 36.32 4.66 -3.39
N HIS A 64 35.95 5.64 -2.54
CA HIS A 64 36.42 7.02 -2.69
C HIS A 64 37.94 7.14 -2.45
N LEU A 65 38.49 6.39 -1.48
CA LEU A 65 39.94 6.27 -1.28
C LEU A 65 40.64 5.64 -2.49
N THR A 66 40.06 4.60 -3.08
CA THR A 66 40.60 3.91 -4.27
C THR A 66 40.58 4.81 -5.50
N VAL A 67 39.48 5.54 -5.75
CA VAL A 67 39.36 6.50 -6.85
C VAL A 67 40.37 7.65 -6.69
N ASN A 68 40.55 8.16 -5.48
CA ASN A 68 41.54 9.20 -5.20
C ASN A 68 42.98 8.71 -5.39
N ALA A 69 43.29 7.47 -4.99
CA ALA A 69 44.60 6.86 -5.26
C ALA A 69 44.87 6.72 -6.77
N ASN A 70 43.89 6.25 -7.54
CA ASN A 70 44.00 6.13 -9.00
C ASN A 70 44.15 7.49 -9.71
N ARG A 71 43.49 8.54 -9.19
CA ARG A 71 43.60 9.90 -9.70
C ARG A 71 44.98 10.52 -9.44
N LEU A 72 45.60 10.23 -8.28
CA LEU A 72 46.97 10.66 -7.95
C LEU A 72 48.04 9.93 -8.79
N VAL A 73 47.73 8.76 -9.34
CA VAL A 73 48.63 8.03 -10.26
C VAL A 73 48.53 8.57 -11.70
N GLY A 74 47.46 9.30 -12.04
CA GLY A 74 47.22 9.87 -13.38
C GLY A 74 47.95 11.19 -13.68
N GLU A 75 48.46 11.88 -12.67
CA GLU A 75 49.15 13.17 -12.83
C GLU A 75 50.64 13.04 -12.43
N GLY A 76 51.53 12.97 -13.43
CA GLY A 76 52.94 13.31 -13.25
C GLY A 76 53.93 12.14 -13.25
N LYS A 77 54.75 12.11 -14.30
CA LYS A 77 55.95 11.28 -14.45
C LYS A 77 56.95 11.55 -13.31
N GLY A 78 57.34 10.49 -12.62
CA GLY A 78 58.62 10.40 -11.92
C GLY A 78 58.55 10.53 -10.40
N ILE A 79 58.30 9.41 -9.69
CA ILE A 79 59.03 8.90 -8.50
C ILE A 79 58.63 7.41 -8.39
N LYS A 80 59.12 6.58 -9.30
CA LYS A 80 58.98 5.11 -9.24
C LYS A 80 60.06 4.55 -8.31
N ALA A 81 59.90 4.73 -7.00
CA ALA A 81 60.65 3.97 -5.98
C ALA A 81 60.09 4.17 -4.54
N LYS A 82 59.41 5.30 -4.25
CA LYS A 82 58.83 5.55 -2.92
C LYS A 82 57.32 5.25 -2.81
N ALA A 83 56.60 5.20 -3.93
CA ALA A 83 55.18 4.86 -3.95
C ALA A 83 54.92 3.36 -3.73
N ALA A 84 55.78 2.46 -4.25
CA ALA A 84 55.62 1.01 -4.06
C ALA A 84 55.76 0.61 -2.58
N ALA A 85 56.68 1.22 -1.84
CA ALA A 85 56.87 0.95 -0.41
C ALA A 85 55.72 1.51 0.47
N ALA A 86 55.07 2.59 0.05
CA ALA A 86 53.89 3.11 0.72
C ALA A 86 52.64 2.24 0.44
N THR A 87 52.49 1.75 -0.79
CA THR A 87 51.42 0.80 -1.16
C THR A 87 51.59 -0.54 -0.44
N GLU A 88 52.82 -1.02 -0.24
CA GLU A 88 53.12 -2.28 0.46
C GLU A 88 53.02 -2.14 2.00
N ALA A 89 53.34 -0.96 2.56
CA ALA A 89 53.08 -0.63 3.96
C ALA A 89 51.57 -0.49 4.28
N ILE A 90 50.78 0.02 3.35
CA ILE A 90 49.31 0.08 3.47
C ILE A 90 48.70 -1.32 3.29
N SER A 91 49.20 -2.11 2.33
CA SER A 91 48.77 -3.50 2.12
C SER A 91 49.11 -4.40 3.32
N SER A 92 50.24 -4.19 3.99
CA SER A 92 50.60 -4.96 5.20
C SER A 92 49.88 -4.49 6.47
N HIS A 93 49.38 -3.25 6.55
CA HIS A 93 48.46 -2.83 7.61
C HIS A 93 47.01 -3.30 7.36
N LEU A 94 46.62 -3.50 6.10
CA LEU A 94 45.33 -4.10 5.70
C LEU A 94 45.27 -5.63 5.87
N HIS A 95 46.41 -6.33 5.88
CA HIS A 95 46.46 -7.78 6.08
C HIS A 95 46.43 -8.22 7.55
N ASN A 96 46.31 -7.30 8.52
CA ASN A 96 46.03 -7.65 9.92
C ASN A 96 44.55 -7.45 10.31
N SER A 97 43.69 -7.21 9.33
CA SER A 97 42.24 -7.31 9.44
C SER A 97 41.69 -8.23 8.35
N ASP A 98 42.24 -9.44 8.24
CA ASP A 98 41.70 -10.51 7.39
C ASP A 98 40.46 -11.17 8.04
N SER A 99 39.54 -10.35 8.54
CA SER A 99 38.13 -10.67 8.51
C SER A 99 37.55 -9.92 7.32
N LYS A 100 37.60 -10.54 6.13
CA LYS A 100 36.63 -10.20 5.08
C LYS A 100 35.25 -10.26 5.74
N THR A 101 34.71 -9.11 6.10
CA THR A 101 33.38 -8.99 6.69
C THR A 101 32.39 -9.21 5.55
N GLU A 102 32.23 -10.47 5.17
CA GLU A 102 30.97 -10.88 4.58
C GLU A 102 29.89 -10.42 5.55
N SER A 103 29.15 -9.36 5.17
CA SER A 103 27.96 -8.92 5.88
C SER A 103 27.16 -10.16 6.22
N SER A 104 26.93 -10.38 7.53
CA SER A 104 26.24 -11.58 8.00
C SER A 104 24.93 -11.76 7.23
N GLU A 105 24.49 -13.00 7.03
CA GLU A 105 23.22 -13.29 6.37
C GLU A 105 22.07 -12.52 7.04
N SER A 106 22.12 -12.38 8.37
CA SER A 106 21.22 -11.55 9.17
C SER A 106 21.23 -10.07 8.79
N THR A 107 22.42 -9.47 8.65
CA THR A 107 22.58 -8.07 8.25
C THR A 107 21.99 -7.82 6.85
N LYS A 108 22.19 -8.76 5.91
CA LYS A 108 21.57 -8.68 4.57
C LYS A 108 20.04 -8.85 4.64
N PHE A 109 19.56 -9.76 5.49
CA PHE A 109 18.15 -10.08 5.63
C PHE A 109 17.32 -8.88 6.16
N TYR A 110 17.89 -8.10 7.07
CA TYR A 110 17.28 -6.89 7.66
C TYR A 110 17.73 -5.58 7.01
N SER A 111 18.43 -5.63 5.86
CA SER A 111 18.96 -4.44 5.20
C SER A 111 17.87 -3.40 4.89
N ILE A 112 18.21 -2.12 5.06
CA ILE A 112 17.37 -0.94 4.79
C ILE A 112 18.08 0.06 3.85
N VAL A 113 19.11 -0.41 3.15
CA VAL A 113 20.04 0.41 2.36
C VAL A 113 19.32 1.20 1.27
N SER A 114 18.30 0.63 0.62
CA SER A 114 17.56 1.35 -0.43
C SER A 114 16.91 2.62 0.12
N GLY A 115 16.40 2.58 1.35
CA GLY A 115 15.71 3.71 1.96
C GLY A 115 16.62 4.87 2.36
N ILE A 116 17.91 4.60 2.61
CA ILE A 116 18.89 5.63 2.97
C ILE A 116 19.64 6.22 1.77
N SER A 117 19.40 5.71 0.55
CA SER A 117 19.98 6.29 -0.65
C SER A 117 19.65 7.79 -0.72
N PRO A 118 20.60 8.67 -1.11
CA PRO A 118 20.35 10.11 -1.26
C PRO A 118 19.08 10.43 -2.06
N ASP A 119 18.79 9.66 -3.11
CA ASP A 119 17.64 9.85 -4.01
C ASP A 119 16.30 9.41 -3.37
N ASN A 120 16.37 8.53 -2.37
CA ASN A 120 15.19 7.95 -1.71
C ASN A 120 14.88 8.59 -0.36
N MET A 121 15.88 9.20 0.29
CA MET A 121 15.72 9.86 1.59
C MET A 121 14.57 10.89 1.61
N PRO A 122 14.41 11.79 0.62
CA PRO A 122 13.29 12.74 0.56
C PRO A 122 11.91 12.10 0.35
N ARG A 123 11.87 10.80 0.01
CA ARG A 123 10.64 10.03 -0.26
C ARG A 123 10.12 9.31 1.00
N ASN A 124 10.87 9.38 2.10
CA ASN A 124 10.48 8.86 3.40
C ASN A 124 9.80 9.94 4.25
N ARG A 125 8.63 9.65 4.81
CA ARG A 125 7.93 10.57 5.71
C ARG A 125 8.67 10.77 7.04
N TYR A 126 9.33 9.70 7.50
CA TYR A 126 10.10 9.67 8.73
C TYR A 126 11.45 9.03 8.43
N MET A 127 12.54 9.65 8.87
CA MET A 127 13.90 9.19 8.58
C MET A 127 14.24 7.88 9.29
N ASP A 128 13.56 7.58 10.40
CA ASP A 128 13.76 6.41 11.25
C ASP A 128 12.84 5.22 10.89
N VAL A 129 11.93 5.39 9.93
CA VAL A 129 11.03 4.32 9.49
C VAL A 129 11.28 4.02 8.03
N LEU A 130 12.12 3.02 7.78
CA LEU A 130 12.57 2.62 6.43
C LEU A 130 12.11 1.19 6.10
N PRO A 131 11.81 0.89 4.82
CA PRO A 131 11.40 -0.45 4.41
C PRO A 131 12.61 -1.39 4.39
N TYR A 132 12.40 -2.67 4.76
CA TYR A 132 13.41 -3.69 4.47
C TYR A 132 13.57 -3.88 2.96
N ASP A 133 14.80 -3.97 2.50
CA ASP A 133 15.13 -4.14 1.08
C ASP A 133 14.52 -5.42 0.51
N ARG A 134 14.55 -6.51 1.28
CA ARG A 134 14.09 -7.85 0.86
C ARG A 134 12.60 -7.91 0.52
N THR A 135 11.78 -7.12 1.20
CA THR A 135 10.31 -7.16 1.09
C THR A 135 9.74 -5.85 0.56
N ARG A 136 10.57 -4.86 0.19
CA ARG A 136 10.10 -3.57 -0.29
C ARG A 136 9.25 -3.75 -1.55
N VAL A 137 8.25 -2.89 -1.70
CA VAL A 137 7.48 -2.86 -2.93
C VAL A 137 8.33 -2.22 -4.03
N GLN A 138 8.38 -2.87 -5.19
CA GLN A 138 8.98 -2.33 -6.40
C GLN A 138 7.86 -1.79 -7.28
N VAL A 139 7.83 -0.47 -7.47
CA VAL A 139 6.82 0.17 -8.30
C VAL A 139 7.38 0.34 -9.69
N LYS A 140 6.76 -0.30 -10.69
CA LYS A 140 7.19 -0.10 -12.08
C LYS A 140 6.86 1.32 -12.53
N VAL A 141 7.70 1.85 -13.41
CA VAL A 141 7.36 3.08 -14.12
C VAL A 141 6.20 2.75 -15.05
N PRO A 142 5.04 3.42 -14.93
CA PRO A 142 3.93 3.13 -15.82
C PRO A 142 4.32 3.44 -17.27
N HIS A 143 4.28 2.42 -18.14
CA HIS A 143 4.55 2.59 -19.57
C HIS A 143 3.26 2.80 -20.34
N PHE A 144 2.90 4.06 -20.59
CA PHE A 144 1.78 4.40 -21.48
C PHE A 144 2.27 4.40 -22.92
N ARG A 145 2.12 3.26 -23.62
CA ARG A 145 2.50 3.13 -25.03
C ARG A 145 1.58 4.02 -25.87
N ASP A 146 2.17 4.92 -26.65
CA ASP A 146 1.57 5.33 -27.91
C ASP A 146 1.62 4.13 -28.86
N SER A 147 0.48 3.85 -29.50
CA SER A 147 0.31 2.78 -30.48
C SER A 147 1.44 2.75 -31.52
N GLY A 148 2.36 1.79 -31.44
CA GLY A 148 3.20 1.39 -32.60
C GLY A 148 4.65 0.98 -32.34
N ALA A 149 5.28 1.29 -31.21
CA ALA A 149 6.71 0.98 -31.01
C ALA A 149 6.92 -0.38 -30.34
N LEU A 150 7.37 -1.38 -31.10
CA LEU A 150 7.99 -2.61 -30.59
C LEU A 150 9.43 -2.27 -30.18
N SER A 151 9.65 -1.89 -28.93
CA SER A 151 10.99 -1.99 -28.33
C SER A 151 11.12 -3.40 -27.73
N ASN A 152 11.82 -4.26 -28.45
CA ASN A 152 12.45 -5.44 -27.87
C ASN A 152 13.68 -4.93 -27.12
N GLU A 153 13.59 -4.75 -25.80
CA GLU A 153 14.73 -4.73 -24.90
C GLU A 153 14.21 -4.69 -23.47
N ASP A 154 14.38 -5.82 -22.77
CA ASP A 154 14.24 -5.97 -21.32
C ASP A 154 15.34 -5.16 -20.61
N GLU A 155 15.40 -3.84 -20.82
CA GLU A 155 16.08 -2.98 -19.87
C GLU A 155 15.26 -3.03 -18.59
N GLU A 156 15.84 -3.68 -17.57
CA GLU A 156 15.35 -3.76 -16.21
C GLU A 156 15.29 -2.34 -15.63
N LEU A 157 14.30 -1.55 -16.05
CA LEU A 157 14.09 -0.18 -15.63
C LEU A 157 13.99 -0.18 -14.11
N GLU A 158 14.88 0.57 -13.46
CA GLU A 158 14.89 0.70 -12.01
C GLU A 158 13.53 1.26 -11.55
N GLY A 159 12.77 0.42 -10.81
CA GLY A 159 11.43 0.78 -10.33
C GLY A 159 11.46 2.00 -9.40
N LEU A 160 10.38 2.79 -9.41
CA LEU A 160 10.19 3.94 -8.53
C LEU A 160 10.23 3.49 -7.06
N TYR A 161 10.99 4.22 -6.24
CA TYR A 161 11.05 3.97 -4.81
C TYR A 161 9.78 4.43 -4.09
N LEU A 162 9.24 3.55 -3.26
CA LEU A 162 8.19 3.85 -2.30
C LEU A 162 8.51 3.18 -0.96
N ASN A 163 8.31 3.92 0.13
CA ASN A 163 8.41 3.35 1.47
C ASN A 163 7.17 2.50 1.78
N ALA A 164 7.22 1.25 1.33
CA ALA A 164 6.22 0.22 1.55
C ALA A 164 6.87 -1.17 1.53
N ASN A 165 6.29 -2.12 2.25
CA ASN A 165 6.68 -3.53 2.17
C ASN A 165 5.47 -4.41 1.88
N TRP A 166 5.72 -5.49 1.13
CA TRP A 166 4.84 -6.64 1.12
C TRP A 166 4.85 -7.31 2.48
N VAL A 167 3.66 -7.65 2.97
CA VAL A 167 3.46 -8.32 4.25
C VAL A 167 2.42 -9.42 4.09
N GLN A 168 2.76 -10.62 4.52
CA GLN A 168 1.84 -11.74 4.62
C GLN A 168 1.46 -11.98 6.08
N GLU A 169 0.17 -12.14 6.32
CA GLU A 169 -0.37 -12.63 7.59
C GLU A 169 0.21 -14.01 7.93
N LYS A 170 0.66 -14.23 9.16
CA LYS A 170 1.20 -15.54 9.56
C LYS A 170 0.09 -16.59 9.61
N TYR A 171 -1.03 -16.28 10.26
CA TYR A 171 -2.14 -17.22 10.44
C TYR A 171 -3.23 -17.10 9.38
N GLY A 172 -3.61 -15.87 8.99
CA GLY A 172 -4.64 -15.65 7.99
C GLY A 172 -4.16 -15.82 6.53
N ARG A 173 -2.84 -15.82 6.30
CA ARG A 173 -2.18 -16.01 4.99
C ARG A 173 -2.49 -14.97 3.90
N LYS A 174 -3.29 -13.94 4.18
CA LYS A 174 -3.58 -12.86 3.22
C LYS A 174 -2.36 -11.98 2.98
N TRP A 175 -2.20 -11.51 1.74
CA TRP A 175 -1.18 -10.54 1.35
C TRP A 175 -1.67 -9.10 1.50
N TRP A 176 -0.76 -8.24 1.96
CA TRP A 176 -0.95 -6.82 2.17
C TRP A 176 0.25 -6.03 1.61
N ILE A 177 0.01 -4.76 1.30
CA ILE A 177 1.05 -3.76 1.10
C ILE A 177 0.98 -2.78 2.28
N ALA A 178 1.92 -2.89 3.22
CA ALA A 178 2.04 -1.96 4.34
C ALA A 178 2.84 -0.73 3.89
N SER A 179 2.18 0.42 3.76
CA SER A 179 2.77 1.65 3.21
C SER A 179 2.70 2.81 4.18
N GLN A 180 3.69 3.72 4.11
CA GLN A 180 3.55 5.05 4.72
C GLN A 180 2.42 5.84 4.05
N ALA A 181 1.87 6.85 4.72
CA ALA A 181 0.99 7.81 4.05
C ALA A 181 1.76 8.60 2.98
N PRO A 182 1.24 8.70 1.74
CA PRO A 182 1.90 9.42 0.65
C PRO A 182 2.29 10.84 1.02
N LEU A 183 3.46 11.26 0.58
CA LEU A 183 3.92 12.65 0.56
C LEU A 183 3.49 13.30 -0.77
N ARG A 184 3.62 14.62 -0.89
CA ARG A 184 3.35 15.31 -2.16
C ARG A 184 4.19 14.73 -3.31
N ASN A 185 5.48 14.50 -3.05
CA ASN A 185 6.44 13.94 -4.02
C ASN A 185 6.34 12.42 -4.22
N THR A 186 5.54 11.70 -3.43
CA THR A 186 5.35 10.24 -3.59
C THR A 186 3.92 9.86 -3.96
N ALA A 187 3.01 10.83 -4.14
CA ALA A 187 1.63 10.59 -4.54
C ALA A 187 1.54 9.90 -5.91
N TYR A 188 2.34 10.33 -6.89
CA TYR A 188 2.41 9.68 -8.20
C TYR A 188 2.83 8.21 -8.06
N THR A 189 3.96 7.96 -7.40
CA THR A 189 4.46 6.59 -7.19
C THR A 189 3.47 5.72 -6.44
N PHE A 190 2.81 6.25 -5.41
CA PHE A 190 1.79 5.53 -4.66
C PHE A 190 0.60 5.14 -5.55
N LEU A 191 0.09 6.07 -6.36
CA LEU A 191 -1.04 5.80 -7.26
C LEU A 191 -0.66 4.84 -8.39
N SER A 192 0.59 4.82 -8.83
CA SER A 192 1.09 3.86 -9.83
C SER A 192 1.00 2.41 -9.37
N LEU A 193 1.01 2.13 -8.06
CA LEU A 193 0.74 0.78 -7.51
C LEU A 193 -0.61 0.22 -7.96
N LEU A 194 -1.59 1.10 -8.18
CA LEU A 194 -2.96 0.74 -8.50
C LEU A 194 -3.16 0.55 -10.00
N LEU A 195 -2.15 0.81 -10.83
CA LEU A 195 -2.28 0.80 -12.29
C LEU A 195 -1.91 -0.54 -12.92
N GLU A 196 -0.99 -1.27 -12.29
CA GLU A 196 -0.41 -2.49 -12.86
C GLU A 196 -0.59 -3.69 -11.92
N ASP A 197 -0.46 -4.88 -12.50
CA ASP A 197 -0.44 -6.10 -11.70
C ASP A 197 0.82 -6.20 -10.87
N MET A 198 0.60 -6.64 -9.63
CA MET A 198 1.62 -6.67 -8.60
C MET A 198 1.74 -8.09 -8.06
N TYR A 199 2.97 -8.54 -7.85
CA TYR A 199 3.25 -9.88 -7.32
C TYR A 199 4.07 -9.79 -6.04
N PRO A 200 3.65 -10.47 -4.96
CA PRO A 200 4.46 -10.58 -3.76
C PRO A 200 5.81 -11.26 -4.03
N PRO A 201 6.86 -10.91 -3.26
CA PRO A 201 8.15 -11.58 -3.34
C PRO A 201 7.95 -13.09 -3.10
N LYS A 202 8.40 -13.92 -4.05
CA LYS A 202 8.29 -15.41 -4.12
C LYS A 202 7.11 -15.97 -4.93
N LEU A 203 6.12 -15.18 -5.35
CA LEU A 203 5.03 -15.68 -6.21
C LEU A 203 5.36 -15.65 -7.71
N HIS A 204 6.55 -15.15 -8.08
CA HIS A 204 6.97 -14.92 -9.46
C HIS A 204 7.04 -16.16 -10.37
N ARG A 205 6.83 -17.38 -9.86
CA ARG A 205 7.00 -18.58 -10.69
C ARG A 205 5.72 -19.16 -11.29
N HIS A 206 4.53 -18.97 -10.72
CA HIS A 206 3.30 -19.62 -11.24
C HIS A 206 1.97 -18.89 -10.97
N ALA A 207 1.95 -17.59 -10.70
CA ALA A 207 0.69 -16.86 -10.49
C ALA A 207 -0.01 -16.61 -11.83
N SER A 208 -1.01 -17.44 -12.17
CA SER A 208 -1.89 -17.28 -13.33
C SER A 208 -2.95 -16.19 -13.16
N HIS A 209 -2.90 -15.41 -12.07
CA HIS A 209 -3.89 -14.37 -11.78
C HIS A 209 -3.23 -13.01 -11.64
N HIS A 210 -3.85 -12.03 -12.29
CA HIS A 210 -3.50 -10.62 -12.26
C HIS A 210 -4.02 -10.02 -10.94
N SER A 211 -3.12 -9.80 -9.97
CA SER A 211 -3.44 -9.35 -8.60
C SER A 211 -3.19 -7.85 -8.41
N ARG A 212 -3.84 -7.00 -9.20
CA ARG A 212 -3.81 -5.55 -9.02
C ARG A 212 -4.55 -5.12 -7.73
N PRO A 213 -3.91 -4.39 -6.80
CA PRO A 213 -4.61 -3.85 -5.64
C PRO A 213 -5.74 -2.91 -6.07
N ARG A 214 -6.92 -3.05 -5.45
CA ARG A 214 -8.10 -2.21 -5.73
C ARG A 214 -8.73 -1.59 -4.49
N THR A 215 -8.14 -1.84 -3.33
CA THR A 215 -8.59 -1.32 -2.03
C THR A 215 -7.42 -0.68 -1.30
N VAL A 216 -7.63 0.55 -0.84
CA VAL A 216 -6.68 1.31 -0.02
C VAL A 216 -7.33 1.59 1.33
N VAL A 217 -6.69 1.15 2.41
CA VAL A 217 -7.12 1.38 3.79
C VAL A 217 -6.22 2.44 4.41
N GLN A 218 -6.82 3.57 4.80
CA GLN A 218 -6.14 4.64 5.51
C GLN A 218 -6.60 4.69 6.97
N LEU A 219 -5.64 4.59 7.88
CA LEU A 219 -5.89 4.51 9.33
C LEU A 219 -5.51 5.81 10.06
N THR A 220 -5.36 6.92 9.34
CA THR A 220 -4.96 8.22 9.89
C THR A 220 -5.62 9.37 9.14
N GLN A 221 -5.96 10.43 9.86
CA GLN A 221 -6.39 11.67 9.23
C GLN A 221 -5.19 12.41 8.63
N ASN A 222 -5.44 13.40 7.76
CA ASN A 222 -4.35 14.18 7.17
C ASN A 222 -3.56 14.98 8.21
N ILE A 223 -4.24 15.46 9.25
CA ILE A 223 -3.65 16.19 10.37
C ILE A 223 -4.21 15.60 11.66
N GLU A 224 -3.33 15.32 12.62
CA GLU A 224 -3.68 14.86 13.95
C GLU A 224 -2.81 15.60 14.97
N SER A 225 -3.43 16.12 16.03
CA SER A 225 -2.72 16.89 17.08
C SER A 225 -1.80 17.99 16.50
N GLY A 226 -2.26 18.68 15.45
CA GLY A 226 -1.52 19.73 14.75
C GLY A 226 -0.38 19.27 13.84
N ARG A 227 -0.12 17.96 13.74
CA ARG A 227 0.95 17.39 12.90
C ARG A 227 0.40 16.79 11.62
N ARG A 228 1.08 17.05 10.49
CA ARG A 228 0.77 16.41 9.20
C ARG A 228 1.10 14.91 9.26
N LYS A 229 0.09 14.06 9.11
CA LYS A 229 0.23 12.59 9.09
C LYS A 229 0.08 12.02 7.68
N ALA A 230 -0.76 12.63 6.85
CA ALA A 230 -0.92 12.26 5.45
C ALA A 230 -1.08 13.50 4.56
N HIS A 231 -0.64 13.40 3.30
CA HIS A 231 -0.99 14.37 2.26
C HIS A 231 -2.15 13.81 1.43
N PRO A 232 -3.07 14.66 0.96
CA PRO A 232 -4.07 14.25 -0.01
C PRO A 232 -3.40 13.78 -1.31
N TYR A 233 -3.93 12.69 -1.89
CA TYR A 233 -3.52 12.14 -3.19
C TYR A 233 -4.72 11.95 -4.15
N PHE A 234 -5.89 12.45 -3.74
CA PHE A 234 -7.11 12.61 -4.55
C PHE A 234 -7.88 13.83 -4.00
N PRO A 235 -8.77 14.44 -4.78
CA PRO A 235 -9.53 15.62 -4.34
C PRO A 235 -10.58 15.26 -3.29
N ASP A 236 -10.99 16.21 -2.46
CA ASP A 236 -11.92 16.01 -1.34
C ASP A 236 -13.39 16.23 -1.70
N VAL A 237 -13.67 16.86 -2.84
CA VAL A 237 -15.04 17.10 -3.33
C VAL A 237 -15.36 16.14 -4.47
N VAL A 238 -16.52 15.47 -4.37
CA VAL A 238 -17.03 14.57 -5.41
C VAL A 238 -17.17 15.31 -6.74
N GLY A 239 -16.68 14.69 -7.82
CA GLY A 239 -16.65 15.24 -9.17
C GLY A 239 -15.42 16.11 -9.47
N GLN A 240 -14.64 16.51 -8.46
CA GLN A 240 -13.39 17.24 -8.71
C GLN A 240 -12.29 16.30 -9.20
N THR A 241 -11.34 16.91 -9.90
CA THR A 241 -10.15 16.26 -10.44
C THR A 241 -8.89 17.02 -10.04
N MET A 242 -7.81 16.29 -9.81
CA MET A 242 -6.46 16.84 -9.73
C MET A 242 -5.51 16.13 -10.71
N ILE A 243 -4.45 16.83 -11.13
CA ILE A 243 -3.35 16.25 -11.89
C ILE A 243 -2.21 15.94 -10.92
N VAL A 244 -1.76 14.69 -10.93
CA VAL A 244 -0.61 14.21 -10.16
C VAL A 244 0.52 13.91 -11.14
N VAL A 245 1.67 14.53 -10.91
CA VAL A 245 2.87 14.39 -11.75
C VAL A 245 3.96 13.66 -10.98
N PRO A 246 4.84 12.91 -11.67
CA PRO A 246 6.01 12.33 -11.03
C PRO A 246 6.92 13.43 -10.48
N ASP A 247 7.61 13.13 -9.37
CA ASP A 247 8.64 14.02 -8.85
C ASP A 247 9.99 13.70 -9.50
N PHE A 248 10.56 14.69 -10.19
CA PHE A 248 11.74 14.57 -11.05
C PHE A 248 13.04 15.03 -10.39
N THR A 249 13.03 15.38 -9.11
CA THR A 249 14.17 16.00 -8.43
C THR A 249 15.49 15.23 -8.54
N ASP A 250 15.45 13.92 -8.80
CA ASP A 250 16.63 13.05 -8.68
C ASP A 250 16.90 12.17 -9.91
N TYR A 251 16.10 12.27 -10.98
CA TYR A 251 16.35 11.48 -12.20
C TYR A 251 17.26 12.26 -13.17
N PRO A 252 18.50 11.78 -13.44
CA PRO A 252 19.42 12.49 -14.32
C PRO A 252 18.78 12.65 -15.70
N SER A 253 18.73 13.90 -16.18
CA SER A 253 18.09 14.34 -17.42
C SER A 253 18.64 13.71 -18.72
N SER A 254 19.55 12.74 -18.62
CA SER A 254 20.36 12.23 -19.73
C SER A 254 19.96 10.84 -20.25
N SER A 255 18.96 10.16 -19.69
CA SER A 255 18.48 8.88 -20.24
C SER A 255 17.11 9.00 -20.92
N THR A 256 16.96 8.36 -22.08
CA THR A 256 15.72 8.29 -22.88
C THR A 256 14.50 7.86 -22.05
N SER A 257 14.74 7.01 -21.05
CA SER A 257 13.75 6.54 -20.07
C SER A 257 13.13 7.67 -19.22
N THR A 258 13.89 8.70 -18.86
CA THR A 258 13.37 9.85 -18.09
C THR A 258 12.41 10.73 -18.88
N SER A 259 12.53 10.76 -20.21
CA SER A 259 11.67 11.59 -21.09
C SER A 259 10.22 11.10 -21.13
N HIS A 260 10.01 9.78 -21.01
CA HIS A 260 8.67 9.18 -20.96
C HIS A 260 8.02 9.40 -19.60
N LEU A 261 8.78 9.19 -18.52
CA LEU A 261 8.30 9.47 -17.17
C LEU A 261 7.92 10.97 -17.03
N ARG A 262 8.70 11.89 -17.61
CA ARG A 262 8.40 13.34 -17.60
C ARG A 262 7.06 13.72 -18.22
N ARG A 263 6.63 13.00 -19.25
CA ARG A 263 5.36 13.24 -19.93
C ARG A 263 4.20 12.49 -19.29
N SER A 264 4.49 11.50 -18.46
CA SER A 264 3.50 10.66 -17.80
C SER A 264 2.82 11.39 -16.64
N LYS A 265 1.50 11.55 -16.71
CA LYS A 265 0.68 12.23 -15.69
C LYS A 265 -0.53 11.38 -15.32
N LEU A 266 -1.02 11.55 -14.08
CA LEU A 266 -2.24 10.90 -13.60
C LEU A 266 -3.32 11.93 -13.37
N LYS A 267 -4.46 11.77 -14.04
CA LYS A 267 -5.69 12.50 -13.76
C LYS A 267 -6.49 11.73 -12.71
N VAL A 268 -6.60 12.27 -11.50
CA VAL A 268 -7.24 11.62 -10.35
C VAL A 268 -8.55 12.31 -10.02
N THR A 269 -9.64 11.57 -10.01
CA THR A 269 -11.01 12.10 -9.81
C THR A 269 -11.67 11.39 -8.64
N LEU A 270 -12.25 12.16 -7.71
CA LEU A 270 -13.13 11.59 -6.68
C LEU A 270 -14.51 11.36 -7.31
N VAL A 271 -14.88 10.10 -7.52
CA VAL A 271 -16.11 9.73 -8.23
C VAL A 271 -17.32 9.71 -7.31
N ALA A 272 -17.15 9.14 -6.12
CA ALA A 272 -18.22 9.05 -5.12
C ALA A 272 -17.62 8.99 -3.72
N GLN A 273 -18.40 9.40 -2.72
CA GLN A 273 -18.02 9.31 -1.32
C GLN A 273 -19.26 9.08 -0.45
N GLU A 274 -19.15 8.16 0.50
CA GLU A 274 -20.20 7.86 1.49
C GLU A 274 -19.59 7.68 2.89
N ARG A 275 -20.42 7.90 3.92
CA ARG A 275 -20.05 7.66 5.32
C ARG A 275 -20.77 6.40 5.81
N ILE A 276 -20.00 5.46 6.36
CA ILE A 276 -20.50 4.24 6.96
C ILE A 276 -20.35 4.40 8.48
N GLY A 277 -21.47 4.71 9.14
CA GLY A 277 -21.50 5.17 10.52
C GLY A 277 -21.03 4.11 11.51
N GLU A 278 -21.53 2.89 11.35
CA GLU A 278 -21.21 1.72 12.18
C GLU A 278 -19.74 1.34 12.15
N ALA A 279 -19.04 1.65 11.05
CA ALA A 279 -17.61 1.38 10.88
C ALA A 279 -16.74 2.64 11.08
N CYS A 280 -17.32 3.76 11.52
CA CYS A 280 -16.65 5.07 11.60
C CYS A 280 -15.82 5.41 10.35
N CYS A 281 -16.34 5.01 9.18
CA CYS A 281 -15.58 4.99 7.93
C CYS A 281 -16.09 6.02 6.93
N VAL A 282 -15.18 6.66 6.22
CA VAL A 282 -15.48 7.34 4.96
C VAL A 282 -14.98 6.46 3.83
N LYS A 283 -15.90 6.01 2.98
CA LYS A 283 -15.61 5.21 1.79
C LYS A 283 -15.65 6.10 0.56
N SER A 284 -14.58 6.12 -0.21
CA SER A 284 -14.45 6.92 -1.42
C SER A 284 -14.15 6.03 -2.61
N LEU A 285 -14.83 6.26 -3.74
CA LEU A 285 -14.51 5.66 -5.03
C LEU A 285 -13.67 6.66 -5.81
N VAL A 286 -12.45 6.26 -6.18
CA VAL A 286 -11.49 7.15 -6.86
C VAL A 286 -11.13 6.56 -8.20
N GLU A 287 -11.15 7.39 -9.24
CA GLU A 287 -10.73 7.06 -10.60
C GLU A 287 -9.36 7.68 -10.90
N VAL A 288 -8.44 6.86 -11.39
CA VAL A 288 -7.11 7.27 -11.87
C VAL A 288 -7.07 7.00 -13.37
N ARG A 289 -6.93 8.05 -14.16
CA ARG A 289 -6.74 7.96 -15.60
C ARG A 289 -5.33 8.43 -15.95
N PRO A 290 -4.47 7.55 -16.45
CA PRO A 290 -3.18 7.99 -16.96
C PRO A 290 -3.30 8.70 -18.30
N PHE A 291 -2.42 9.66 -18.53
CA PHE A 291 -2.29 10.34 -19.81
C PHE A 291 -0.85 10.81 -20.03
N VAL A 292 -0.49 10.95 -21.30
CA VAL A 292 0.79 11.53 -21.72
C VAL A 292 0.53 12.97 -22.10
N ASP A 293 1.29 13.90 -21.52
CA ASP A 293 1.30 15.28 -21.97
C ASP A 293 2.19 15.39 -23.21
N HIS A 294 1.56 15.60 -24.35
CA HIS A 294 2.27 15.73 -25.63
C HIS A 294 2.83 17.12 -25.88
N GLY A 295 2.55 18.12 -25.01
CA GLY A 295 3.04 19.50 -25.05
C GLY A 295 3.25 20.05 -26.46
N MET A 296 2.32 20.87 -26.98
CA MET A 296 2.40 21.62 -28.26
C MET A 296 3.84 21.66 -28.82
N LEU A 297 4.16 20.78 -29.76
CA LEU A 297 5.40 20.85 -30.54
C LEU A 297 5.25 22.00 -31.54
N ASP A 298 5.24 23.23 -31.04
CA ASP A 298 5.36 24.46 -31.83
C ASP A 298 6.60 25.22 -31.33
N GLU A 299 7.78 24.61 -31.47
CA GLU A 299 9.05 25.34 -31.53
C GLU A 299 9.69 25.08 -32.89
N ASP A 300 9.02 25.58 -33.92
CA ASP A 300 9.62 25.95 -35.22
C ASP A 300 8.80 27.13 -35.80
N SER A 301 8.88 28.30 -35.16
CA SER A 301 8.81 29.59 -35.87
C SER A 301 9.27 30.73 -34.95
N ASP A 302 10.42 31.30 -35.27
CA ASP A 302 10.84 32.63 -34.82
C ASP A 302 9.73 33.68 -35.02
N LYS A 303 9.49 34.52 -34.00
CA LYS A 303 9.69 36.00 -34.04
C LYS A 303 8.97 36.74 -32.91
N ASP A 304 9.76 37.55 -32.21
CA ASP A 304 9.43 38.88 -31.65
C ASP A 304 8.11 39.07 -30.88
N SER A 305 8.19 39.14 -29.55
CA SER A 305 7.76 40.34 -28.79
C SER A 305 7.99 40.15 -27.29
N ASP A 306 8.65 41.15 -26.70
CA ASP A 306 8.77 41.35 -25.27
C ASP A 306 7.40 41.43 -24.59
N ASP A 307 7.14 40.60 -23.58
CA ASP A 307 6.38 41.00 -22.39
C ASP A 307 6.48 39.94 -21.28
N LEU A 308 7.12 40.32 -20.17
CA LEU A 308 7.23 39.55 -18.93
C LEU A 308 5.91 39.62 -18.13
N PRO A 309 5.35 38.51 -17.62
CA PRO A 309 4.28 38.58 -16.65
C PRO A 309 4.80 38.60 -15.21
N LEU A 310 4.32 39.61 -14.49
CA LEU A 310 4.52 39.93 -13.08
C LEU A 310 4.12 38.79 -12.12
N GLN A 311 4.93 38.62 -11.08
CA GLN A 311 4.68 37.75 -9.92
C GLN A 311 3.44 38.21 -9.13
N LEU A 312 2.50 37.30 -8.89
CA LEU A 312 1.38 37.52 -7.96
C LEU A 312 1.73 37.01 -6.55
N ARG A 313 1.84 37.94 -5.60
CA ARG A 313 1.81 37.69 -4.15
C ARG A 313 0.37 37.45 -3.66
N PRO A 314 0.16 36.70 -2.57
CA PRO A 314 -1.16 36.48 -2.01
C PRO A 314 -1.56 37.61 -1.05
N SER A 315 -2.81 38.07 -1.10
CA SER A 315 -3.40 38.95 -0.10
C SER A 315 -4.61 38.28 0.57
N SER A 316 -4.71 38.57 1.87
CA SER A 316 -5.61 38.00 2.86
C SER A 316 -6.87 38.85 3.10
N SER A 317 -7.89 38.18 3.67
CA SER A 317 -8.94 38.67 4.60
C SER A 317 -10.05 39.61 4.11
N ALA A 318 -11.30 39.15 4.35
CA ALA A 318 -12.65 39.77 4.24
C ALA A 318 -12.88 40.90 5.29
N PRO A 319 -14.06 41.59 5.49
CA PRO A 319 -15.47 41.11 5.34
C PRO A 319 -16.66 42.12 5.05
N PHE A 320 -17.91 41.59 4.93
CA PHE A 320 -19.29 42.19 5.01
C PHE A 320 -19.73 43.24 3.94
N ALA A 321 -20.96 43.42 3.41
CA ALA A 321 -22.34 42.84 3.45
C ALA A 321 -23.17 43.40 2.21
N PRO A 322 -24.43 42.99 1.90
CA PRO A 322 -25.17 43.15 0.60
C PRO A 322 -26.30 44.25 0.66
N PRO A 323 -27.38 44.33 -0.18
CA PRO A 323 -27.79 43.72 -1.48
C PRO A 323 -28.39 44.70 -2.56
N SER A 324 -28.71 44.24 -3.78
CA SER A 324 -29.87 44.63 -4.67
C SER A 324 -29.59 44.26 -6.15
N ALA A 325 -30.35 43.38 -6.81
CA ALA A 325 -31.62 43.56 -7.55
C ALA A 325 -31.46 43.72 -9.08
N THR A 326 -31.54 42.58 -9.80
CA THR A 326 -32.26 42.29 -11.09
C THR A 326 -32.13 43.23 -12.32
N PRO A 327 -32.73 42.91 -13.49
CA PRO A 327 -32.11 42.22 -14.62
C PRO A 327 -32.16 43.07 -15.92
N ASN A 328 -31.64 42.55 -17.04
CA ASN A 328 -32.05 42.80 -18.46
C ASN A 328 -30.95 42.19 -19.36
N THR A 329 -31.19 41.10 -20.10
CA THR A 329 -31.84 40.98 -21.44
C THR A 329 -31.03 41.56 -22.60
N ASP A 330 -31.12 40.82 -23.71
CA ASP A 330 -30.72 41.11 -25.10
C ASP A 330 -29.37 40.47 -25.49
N SER A 331 -29.37 39.28 -26.10
CA SER A 331 -29.60 39.02 -27.54
C SER A 331 -28.67 39.84 -28.42
N ASP A 332 -27.69 39.19 -29.06
CA ASP A 332 -27.64 39.17 -30.52
C ASP A 332 -26.72 38.04 -31.01
N SER A 333 -27.35 37.22 -31.84
CA SER A 333 -26.74 36.34 -32.81
C SER A 333 -25.97 37.15 -33.84
N ASP A 334 -24.78 36.70 -34.24
CA ASP A 334 -24.44 36.78 -35.65
C ASP A 334 -23.58 35.60 -36.11
N ASN A 335 -24.08 35.09 -37.22
CA ASN A 335 -23.73 33.89 -37.94
C ASN A 335 -22.86 34.35 -39.13
N TYR A 336 -21.63 33.87 -39.23
CA TYR A 336 -20.84 34.00 -40.46
C TYR A 336 -20.23 32.65 -40.77
N GLY A 337 -20.91 31.92 -41.65
CA GLY A 337 -20.33 30.78 -42.35
C GLY A 337 -19.50 31.27 -43.51
N ASP A 338 -18.36 30.62 -43.74
CA ASP A 338 -17.91 30.45 -45.11
C ASP A 338 -17.23 29.10 -45.29
N SER A 339 -17.59 28.52 -46.42
CA SER A 339 -17.34 27.16 -46.86
C SER A 339 -16.15 27.15 -47.79
N TYR A 340 -15.16 26.29 -47.54
CA TYR A 340 -14.27 25.80 -48.60
C TYR A 340 -14.07 24.29 -48.45
N ASP A 341 -14.71 23.57 -49.37
CA ASP A 341 -14.50 22.17 -49.69
C ASP A 341 -13.20 22.03 -50.50
N SER A 342 -12.34 21.11 -50.08
CA SER A 342 -11.31 20.52 -50.93
C SER A 342 -10.96 19.14 -50.39
N SER A 343 -11.57 18.15 -51.01
CA SER A 343 -11.32 16.72 -50.86
C SER A 343 -9.87 16.34 -51.19
N SER A 344 -9.19 15.65 -50.27
CA SER A 344 -8.19 14.64 -50.62
C SER A 344 -8.20 13.50 -49.61
N ASN A 345 -8.31 12.29 -50.15
CA ASN A 345 -8.63 11.03 -49.51
C ASN A 345 -7.35 10.33 -49.02
N VAL A 346 -7.16 10.14 -47.70
CA VAL A 346 -6.30 9.05 -47.16
C VAL A 346 -6.85 8.57 -45.81
N LYS A 347 -7.23 7.29 -45.78
CA LYS A 347 -7.55 6.50 -44.58
C LYS A 347 -6.33 6.41 -43.65
N ALA A 348 -6.49 6.86 -42.41
CA ALA A 348 -5.85 6.25 -41.23
C ALA A 348 -6.62 6.67 -39.98
N THR A 349 -7.72 5.97 -39.66
CA THR A 349 -8.34 6.09 -38.34
C THR A 349 -7.43 5.38 -37.33
N SER A 350 -6.40 6.08 -36.86
CA SER A 350 -5.67 5.71 -35.65
C SER A 350 -6.67 5.81 -34.50
N LYS A 351 -7.06 4.66 -33.94
CA LYS A 351 -7.80 4.65 -32.67
C LYS A 351 -6.81 5.10 -31.60
N ASN A 352 -6.82 6.40 -31.28
CA ASN A 352 -6.23 6.94 -30.05
C ASN A 352 -6.92 6.26 -28.87
N THR A 353 -6.37 5.13 -28.46
CA THR A 353 -6.91 4.35 -27.35
C THR A 353 -6.35 4.98 -26.10
N THR A 354 -7.05 5.98 -25.55
CA THR A 354 -6.70 6.56 -24.24
C THR A 354 -6.52 5.43 -23.23
N PRO A 355 -5.45 5.45 -22.41
CA PRO A 355 -5.25 4.44 -21.37
C PRO A 355 -6.52 4.27 -20.53
N ALA A 356 -6.92 3.02 -20.29
CA ALA A 356 -8.14 2.73 -19.55
C ALA A 356 -8.08 3.36 -18.15
N ALA A 357 -9.15 4.03 -17.75
CA ALA A 357 -9.25 4.56 -16.40
C ALA A 357 -9.44 3.41 -15.41
N ILE A 358 -8.74 3.48 -14.29
CA ILE A 358 -8.77 2.47 -13.24
C ILE A 358 -9.46 3.06 -12.01
N ARG A 359 -10.30 2.26 -11.35
CA ARG A 359 -10.95 2.66 -10.11
C ARG A 359 -10.44 1.83 -8.94
N PHE A 360 -10.31 2.48 -7.80
CA PHE A 360 -10.04 1.83 -6.52
C PHE A 360 -10.96 2.37 -5.44
N THR A 361 -11.20 1.56 -4.41
CA THR A 361 -11.95 1.97 -3.22
C THR A 361 -10.98 2.39 -2.14
N HIS A 362 -11.15 3.60 -1.62
CA HIS A 362 -10.44 4.13 -0.47
C HIS A 362 -11.33 4.06 0.78
N LEU A 363 -10.81 3.53 1.87
CA LEU A 363 -11.50 3.37 3.15
C LEU A 363 -10.71 4.09 4.23
N LEU A 364 -11.24 5.20 4.74
CA LEU A 364 -10.65 5.97 5.84
C LEU A 364 -11.37 5.64 7.15
N PHE A 365 -10.64 5.11 8.14
CA PHE A 365 -11.15 4.93 9.50
C PHE A 365 -10.84 6.16 10.36
N ASN A 366 -11.88 6.84 10.85
CA ASN A 366 -11.74 8.13 11.54
C ASN A 366 -11.63 8.03 13.06
N ALA A 367 -11.95 6.88 13.66
CA ALA A 367 -12.03 6.70 15.10
C ALA A 367 -10.78 6.06 15.73
N TRP A 368 -9.60 6.20 15.08
CA TRP A 368 -8.32 5.78 15.65
C TRP A 368 -7.48 6.98 16.08
N PRO A 369 -7.31 7.22 17.38
CA PRO A 369 -6.55 8.37 17.87
C PRO A 369 -5.03 8.24 17.67
N ASP A 370 -4.33 9.37 17.73
CA ASP A 370 -2.90 9.41 17.49
C ASP A 370 -2.06 8.78 18.59
N HIS A 371 -1.07 7.98 18.19
CA HIS A 371 -0.18 7.19 19.06
C HIS A 371 -0.88 6.38 20.17
N SER A 372 -2.17 6.12 20.05
CA SER A 372 -3.00 5.46 21.06
C SER A 372 -3.90 4.41 20.39
N VAL A 373 -4.90 3.93 21.12
CA VAL A 373 -5.84 2.89 20.69
C VAL A 373 -7.27 3.42 20.75
N PRO A 374 -8.19 2.88 19.93
CA PRO A 374 -9.59 3.26 19.99
C PRO A 374 -10.18 3.06 21.39
N SER A 375 -11.06 3.97 21.79
CA SER A 375 -11.82 3.84 23.03
C SER A 375 -12.68 2.57 23.01
N PRO A 376 -13.13 2.03 24.16
CA PRO A 376 -13.98 0.84 24.19
C PRO A 376 -15.21 0.94 23.27
N SER A 377 -15.85 2.11 23.17
CA SER A 377 -16.97 2.34 22.24
C SER A 377 -16.54 2.29 20.77
N ASP A 378 -15.34 2.78 20.45
CA ASP A 378 -14.82 2.79 19.07
C ASP A 378 -14.26 1.43 18.64
N ARG A 379 -13.98 0.50 19.58
CA ARG A 379 -13.52 -0.86 19.26
C ARG A 379 -14.57 -1.66 18.51
N ALA A 380 -15.85 -1.49 18.83
CA ALA A 380 -16.95 -2.09 18.06
C ALA A 380 -16.97 -1.55 16.61
N ALA A 381 -16.77 -0.25 16.44
CA ALA A 381 -16.68 0.35 15.10
C ALA A 381 -15.45 -0.14 14.32
N LEU A 382 -14.33 -0.39 15.01
CA LEU A 382 -13.14 -0.99 14.41
C LEU A 382 -13.41 -2.43 13.96
N PHE A 383 -14.20 -3.21 14.71
CA PHE A 383 -14.64 -4.54 14.30
C PHE A 383 -15.46 -4.51 13.01
N GLU A 384 -16.45 -3.62 12.95
CA GLU A 384 -17.25 -3.42 11.74
C GLU A 384 -16.40 -2.91 10.56
N PHE A 385 -15.40 -2.07 10.84
CA PHE A 385 -14.45 -1.63 9.84
C PHE A 385 -13.61 -2.78 9.27
N VAL A 386 -13.15 -3.72 10.10
CA VAL A 386 -12.44 -4.93 9.65
C VAL A 386 -13.33 -5.77 8.72
N ARG A 387 -14.59 -6.02 9.11
CA ARG A 387 -15.56 -6.75 8.27
C ARG A 387 -15.87 -6.02 6.96
N LEU A 388 -16.01 -4.69 7.01
CA LEU A 388 -16.23 -3.85 5.84
C LEU A 388 -15.06 -3.93 4.85
N VAL A 389 -13.82 -3.82 5.32
CA VAL A 389 -12.61 -3.88 4.49
C VAL A 389 -12.53 -5.21 3.74
N ASP A 390 -12.74 -6.33 4.42
CA ASP A 390 -12.70 -7.66 3.79
C ASP A 390 -13.77 -7.82 2.71
N ARG A 391 -15.00 -7.43 3.02
CA ARG A 391 -16.15 -7.49 2.09
C ARG A 391 -15.95 -6.60 0.86
N VAL A 392 -15.51 -5.35 1.06
CA VAL A 392 -15.26 -4.41 -0.05
C VAL A 392 -14.14 -4.90 -0.95
N ASN A 393 -13.08 -5.49 -0.40
CA ASN A 393 -11.96 -5.96 -1.20
C ASN A 393 -12.34 -7.09 -2.17
N ARG A 394 -13.29 -7.94 -1.78
CA ARG A 394 -13.82 -9.04 -2.61
C ARG A 394 -14.81 -8.57 -3.67
N GLN A 395 -15.24 -7.30 -3.62
CA GLN A 395 -16.12 -6.72 -4.61
C GLN A 395 -15.30 -5.95 -5.65
N MET A 396 -15.75 -5.98 -6.90
CA MET A 396 -15.23 -5.05 -7.90
C MET A 396 -15.74 -3.65 -7.57
N PRO A 397 -14.89 -2.61 -7.65
CA PRO A 397 -15.34 -1.23 -7.55
C PRO A 397 -16.44 -0.99 -8.58
N SER A 398 -17.66 -0.68 -8.14
CA SER A 398 -18.83 -0.57 -9.01
C SER A 398 -18.59 0.45 -10.12
N GLY A 399 -18.85 0.04 -11.37
CA GLY A 399 -18.79 0.89 -12.57
C GLY A 399 -17.70 0.54 -13.61
N SER A 400 -17.00 -0.60 -13.49
CA SER A 400 -16.05 -1.07 -14.52
C SER A 400 -16.68 -1.37 -15.88
N SER A 401 -18.02 -1.41 -15.99
CA SER A 401 -18.73 -1.56 -17.25
C SER A 401 -18.92 -0.21 -17.95
N SER A 402 -18.35 -0.08 -19.13
CA SER A 402 -18.78 0.88 -20.14
C SER A 402 -20.22 0.57 -20.55
N GLY A 403 -21.19 1.46 -20.26
CA GLY A 403 -22.54 1.30 -20.83
C GLY A 403 -23.68 2.02 -20.12
N GLN A 404 -24.03 3.19 -20.65
CA GLN A 404 -25.38 3.74 -20.82
C GLN A 404 -26.39 3.66 -19.66
N ILE A 405 -26.62 4.83 -19.07
CA ILE A 405 -27.85 5.19 -18.36
C ILE A 405 -29.01 5.14 -19.37
N SER A 406 -30.03 4.32 -19.11
CA SER A 406 -31.38 4.57 -19.63
C SER A 406 -32.36 4.56 -18.48
N ALA A 407 -33.11 5.65 -18.38
CA ALA A 407 -34.10 5.91 -17.35
C ALA A 407 -35.27 4.91 -17.48
N SER A 408 -35.68 4.31 -16.36
CA SER A 408 -36.90 3.52 -16.27
C SER A 408 -38.11 4.44 -16.05
N SER A 409 -38.90 4.63 -17.11
CA SER A 409 -40.31 5.00 -16.98
C SER A 409 -41.18 3.77 -17.20
N SER A 410 -42.02 3.49 -16.23
CA SER A 410 -43.00 2.42 -16.17
C SER A 410 -43.93 2.39 -17.39
N LYS A 411 -44.18 1.18 -17.93
CA LYS A 411 -45.53 0.75 -18.34
C LYS A 411 -45.58 -0.75 -18.61
N ASP A 412 -46.61 -1.36 -18.05
CA ASP A 412 -47.05 -2.74 -18.22
C ASP A 412 -47.27 -3.11 -19.68
N THR A 413 -46.81 -4.28 -20.13
CA THR A 413 -47.63 -5.25 -20.88
C THR A 413 -46.99 -6.63 -20.84
N LYS A 414 -47.82 -7.67 -20.60
CA LYS A 414 -47.49 -9.08 -20.73
C LYS A 414 -47.36 -9.46 -22.22
N ASP A 415 -46.39 -10.30 -22.57
CA ASP A 415 -46.59 -11.60 -23.22
C ASP A 415 -45.35 -12.09 -23.99
N ASN A 416 -45.23 -13.42 -24.00
CA ASN A 416 -44.50 -14.32 -24.88
C ASN A 416 -43.03 -14.70 -24.64
N LEU A 417 -42.89 -16.01 -24.37
CA LEU A 417 -41.72 -16.83 -24.57
C LEU A 417 -41.22 -16.72 -26.02
N ASN A 418 -39.92 -16.51 -26.18
CA ASN A 418 -39.12 -17.30 -27.12
C ASN A 418 -37.65 -17.29 -26.70
N SER A 419 -37.11 -18.50 -26.65
CA SER A 419 -35.72 -18.85 -26.44
C SER A 419 -34.83 -18.30 -27.54
N ALA A 420 -33.86 -17.45 -27.16
CA ALA A 420 -32.63 -17.26 -27.92
C ALA A 420 -31.51 -16.93 -26.93
N SER A 421 -30.55 -17.84 -26.86
CA SER A 421 -29.27 -17.74 -26.17
C SER A 421 -28.55 -16.45 -26.58
N ASN A 422 -28.59 -15.45 -25.69
CA ASN A 422 -27.80 -14.24 -25.84
C ASN A 422 -26.51 -14.44 -25.05
N GLU A 423 -25.51 -15.07 -25.69
CA GLU A 423 -24.14 -15.08 -25.19
C GLU A 423 -23.65 -13.63 -25.13
N ARG A 424 -23.76 -13.00 -23.95
CA ARG A 424 -22.97 -11.82 -23.64
C ARG A 424 -21.51 -12.25 -23.68
N SER A 425 -20.84 -11.88 -24.76
CA SER A 425 -19.39 -11.85 -24.83
C SER A 425 -18.87 -10.86 -23.78
N SER A 426 -18.71 -11.36 -22.55
CA SER A 426 -17.86 -10.73 -21.54
C SER A 426 -16.48 -10.66 -22.15
N THR A 427 -15.94 -9.46 -22.32
CA THR A 427 -14.54 -9.25 -22.69
C THR A 427 -13.65 -10.14 -21.82
N SER A 428 -12.69 -10.81 -22.45
CA SER A 428 -11.79 -11.80 -21.81
C SER A 428 -11.05 -11.29 -20.57
N GLU A 429 -11.04 -9.99 -20.31
CA GLU A 429 -10.38 -9.33 -19.18
C GLU A 429 -11.18 -9.38 -17.86
N GLU A 430 -12.51 -9.52 -17.87
CA GLU A 430 -13.31 -9.56 -16.62
C GLU A 430 -13.27 -10.92 -15.91
N ARG A 431 -12.84 -11.99 -16.60
CA ARG A 431 -12.90 -13.37 -16.09
C ARG A 431 -11.63 -13.84 -15.37
N ASP A 432 -10.58 -13.01 -15.27
CA ASP A 432 -9.26 -13.43 -14.76
C ASP A 432 -8.69 -12.54 -13.63
N LEU A 433 -9.56 -11.74 -13.00
CA LEU A 433 -9.17 -10.86 -11.89
C LEU A 433 -9.18 -11.63 -10.57
N ASP A 434 -8.12 -11.43 -9.77
CA ASP A 434 -8.02 -12.00 -8.42
C ASP A 434 -9.27 -11.67 -7.58
N PRO A 435 -10.03 -12.68 -7.07
CA PRO A 435 -11.23 -12.43 -6.28
C PRO A 435 -10.92 -11.78 -4.93
N ASP A 436 -9.69 -11.83 -4.44
CA ASP A 436 -9.29 -11.27 -3.16
C ASP A 436 -7.85 -10.71 -3.20
N PRO A 437 -7.62 -9.63 -3.98
CA PRO A 437 -6.29 -9.09 -4.23
C PRO A 437 -5.67 -8.52 -2.94
N PRO A 438 -4.35 -8.25 -2.95
CA PRO A 438 -3.70 -7.56 -1.86
C PRO A 438 -4.34 -6.20 -1.55
N ILE A 439 -4.41 -5.87 -0.27
CA ILE A 439 -4.92 -4.58 0.20
C ILE A 439 -3.73 -3.68 0.53
N ILE A 440 -3.75 -2.44 0.03
CA ILE A 440 -2.81 -1.41 0.48
C ILE A 440 -3.33 -0.85 1.79
N VAL A 441 -2.52 -0.85 2.85
CA VAL A 441 -2.90 -0.32 4.16
C VAL A 441 -1.81 0.57 4.73
N GLY A 442 -2.21 1.72 5.26
CA GLY A 442 -1.28 2.69 5.81
C GLY A 442 -1.89 3.58 6.89
N CYS A 443 -1.08 3.91 7.89
CA CYS A 443 -1.32 5.04 8.80
C CYS A 443 -0.39 6.18 8.38
N SER A 444 0.23 6.90 9.32
CA SER A 444 1.25 7.89 8.97
C SER A 444 2.55 7.22 8.47
N ALA A 445 3.18 6.42 9.32
CA ALA A 445 4.45 5.73 9.02
C ALA A 445 4.27 4.34 8.39
N GLY A 446 3.04 3.78 8.47
CA GLY A 446 2.75 2.44 7.96
C GLY A 446 3.25 1.30 8.85
N ILE A 447 3.36 1.51 10.18
CA ILE A 447 3.88 0.49 11.12
C ILE A 447 3.00 0.26 12.38
N GLY A 448 2.55 1.33 13.06
CA GLY A 448 1.81 1.20 14.33
C GLY A 448 0.37 0.68 14.16
N ARG A 449 -0.56 1.57 13.82
CA ARG A 449 -1.97 1.20 13.53
C ARG A 449 -2.05 0.18 12.38
N THR A 450 -1.20 0.33 11.38
CA THR A 450 -1.09 -0.58 10.24
C THR A 450 -0.77 -2.00 10.68
N GLY A 451 0.27 -2.22 11.49
CA GLY A 451 0.58 -3.57 12.00
C GLY A 451 -0.49 -4.11 12.91
N SER A 452 -1.10 -3.25 13.73
CA SER A 452 -2.20 -3.65 14.62
C SER A 452 -3.39 -4.15 13.81
N PHE A 453 -3.76 -3.40 12.77
CA PHE A 453 -4.86 -3.73 11.87
C PHE A 453 -4.62 -5.06 11.15
N ILE A 454 -3.43 -5.26 10.57
CA ILE A 454 -3.08 -6.53 9.90
C ILE A 454 -3.08 -7.69 10.90
N ALA A 455 -2.49 -7.53 12.09
CA ALA A 455 -2.44 -8.58 13.10
C ALA A 455 -3.85 -9.03 13.54
N MET A 456 -4.76 -8.07 13.78
CA MET A 456 -6.15 -8.38 14.08
C MET A 456 -6.85 -9.11 12.92
N ASN A 457 -6.67 -8.64 11.68
CA ASN A 457 -7.25 -9.30 10.50
C ASN A 457 -6.77 -10.75 10.37
N SER A 458 -5.45 -11.00 10.54
CA SER A 458 -4.86 -12.34 10.50
C SER A 458 -5.52 -13.28 11.51
N LEU A 459 -5.58 -12.85 12.78
CA LEU A 459 -6.08 -13.68 13.87
C LEU A 459 -7.60 -13.87 13.81
N LEU A 460 -8.36 -12.85 13.40
CA LEU A 460 -9.80 -12.97 13.18
C LEU A 460 -10.11 -13.92 12.03
N ARG A 461 -9.33 -13.89 10.95
CA ARG A 461 -9.44 -14.85 9.84
C ARG A 461 -9.11 -16.26 10.29
N HIS A 462 -8.01 -16.43 11.03
CA HIS A 462 -7.61 -17.72 11.59
C HIS A 462 -8.68 -18.31 12.53
N ALA A 463 -9.32 -17.47 13.35
CA ALA A 463 -10.39 -17.85 14.25
C ALA A 463 -11.77 -18.01 13.57
N GLY A 464 -11.86 -17.82 12.24
CA GLY A 464 -13.08 -17.98 11.45
C GLY A 464 -14.09 -16.84 11.60
N PHE A 465 -13.67 -15.66 12.07
CA PHE A 465 -14.49 -14.44 12.06
C PHE A 465 -14.44 -13.69 10.73
N LEU A 466 -13.42 -13.98 9.90
CA LEU A 466 -13.32 -13.51 8.52
C LEU A 466 -13.13 -14.72 7.59
N PRO A 467 -13.63 -14.67 6.35
CA PRO A 467 -13.48 -15.76 5.38
C PRO A 467 -12.00 -15.97 4.99
N PRO A 468 -11.54 -17.18 4.63
CA PRO A 468 -10.15 -17.39 4.22
C PRO A 468 -9.81 -16.62 2.92
N PRO A 469 -8.51 -16.41 2.61
CA PRO A 469 -8.11 -15.77 1.35
C PRO A 469 -8.58 -16.58 0.14
N GLY A 470 -8.97 -15.93 -0.94
CA GLY A 470 -9.39 -16.59 -2.20
C GLY A 470 -10.81 -17.20 -2.20
N TYR A 471 -11.57 -17.09 -1.11
CA TYR A 471 -12.99 -17.47 -1.09
C TYR A 471 -13.83 -16.52 -1.96
N SER A 472 -14.48 -17.04 -3.01
CA SER A 472 -15.40 -16.28 -3.87
C SER A 472 -16.81 -16.24 -3.28
N THR A 473 -17.42 -15.05 -3.22
CA THR A 473 -18.78 -14.82 -2.67
C THR A 473 -19.91 -15.03 -3.69
N THR A 474 -19.63 -15.59 -4.87
CA THR A 474 -20.56 -15.62 -6.01
C THR A 474 -21.66 -16.70 -5.99
N SER A 475 -22.03 -17.25 -4.83
CA SER A 475 -23.08 -18.28 -4.76
C SER A 475 -24.05 -18.14 -3.59
N GLU A 476 -24.55 -16.93 -3.31
CA GLU A 476 -25.74 -16.77 -2.45
C GLU A 476 -26.81 -15.94 -3.17
N SER A 477 -27.79 -16.64 -3.74
CA SER A 477 -29.03 -16.09 -4.25
C SER A 477 -29.84 -15.46 -3.11
N HIS A 478 -30.39 -14.28 -3.37
CA HIS A 478 -31.33 -13.55 -2.51
C HIS A 478 -32.44 -14.45 -1.95
N SER A 479 -32.34 -14.84 -0.68
CA SER A 479 -33.42 -15.02 0.31
C SER A 479 -32.94 -15.92 1.46
N ALA A 480 -32.20 -15.36 2.42
CA ALA A 480 -32.08 -15.99 3.73
C ALA A 480 -31.80 -14.93 4.80
N SER A 481 -32.73 -14.82 5.75
CA SER A 481 -32.53 -14.22 7.06
C SER A 481 -31.31 -14.84 7.76
N PRO A 482 -30.69 -14.17 8.76
CA PRO A 482 -29.49 -14.67 9.43
C PRO A 482 -29.83 -15.90 10.27
N GLN A 483 -29.70 -17.10 9.69
CA GLN A 483 -29.70 -18.35 10.43
C GLN A 483 -28.44 -19.14 10.13
N GLN A 484 -27.62 -19.26 11.18
CA GLN A 484 -26.91 -20.46 11.59
C GLN A 484 -25.95 -21.13 10.58
N PHE A 485 -24.66 -20.81 10.71
CA PHE A 485 -23.60 -21.79 10.47
C PHE A 485 -23.53 -22.78 11.66
N THR A 486 -24.53 -23.67 11.76
CA THR A 486 -24.49 -24.84 12.63
C THR A 486 -24.01 -26.05 11.85
N GLN A 487 -22.74 -26.08 11.46
CA GLN A 487 -22.02 -27.33 11.26
C GLN A 487 -20.62 -27.16 11.84
N SER A 488 -20.45 -27.74 13.02
CA SER A 488 -19.16 -27.97 13.65
C SER A 488 -18.27 -28.76 12.68
N PRO A 489 -17.02 -28.34 12.40
CA PRO A 489 -16.05 -29.29 11.89
C PRO A 489 -15.80 -30.29 13.01
N SER A 490 -16.17 -31.55 12.79
CA SER A 490 -15.86 -32.65 13.68
C SER A 490 -14.35 -32.72 13.90
N ILE A 491 -13.91 -32.41 15.12
CA ILE A 491 -12.56 -32.64 15.61
C ILE A 491 -12.37 -34.17 15.73
N PRO A 492 -11.43 -34.81 15.01
CA PRO A 492 -11.10 -36.20 15.26
C PRO A 492 -10.40 -36.30 16.62
N SER A 493 -11.04 -36.98 17.56
CA SER A 493 -10.45 -37.38 18.83
C SER A 493 -9.47 -38.54 18.63
N GLY A 494 -8.16 -38.26 18.70
CA GLY A 494 -7.07 -39.25 18.72
C GLY A 494 -5.72 -38.63 18.29
N PRO A 495 -4.56 -39.09 18.80
CA PRO A 495 -3.29 -38.40 18.62
C PRO A 495 -2.72 -38.71 17.24
N ALA A 496 -3.21 -37.99 16.23
CA ALA A 496 -2.51 -37.85 14.96
C ALA A 496 -1.79 -36.50 15.01
N THR A 497 -0.48 -36.55 15.23
CA THR A 497 0.42 -35.46 14.87
C THR A 497 0.05 -34.98 13.46
N PRO A 498 -0.36 -33.72 13.27
CA PRO A 498 -0.44 -33.18 11.93
C PRO A 498 0.99 -33.14 11.42
N SER A 499 1.31 -34.01 10.46
CA SER A 499 2.46 -33.80 9.61
C SER A 499 2.27 -32.43 8.96
N GLU A 500 3.05 -31.44 9.42
CA GLU A 500 3.17 -30.15 8.75
C GLU A 500 3.37 -30.40 7.25
N PRO A 501 2.49 -29.91 6.36
CA PRO A 501 2.89 -29.82 4.97
C PRO A 501 4.10 -28.89 4.96
N SER A 502 5.23 -29.39 4.44
CA SER A 502 6.51 -28.70 4.36
C SER A 502 6.39 -27.43 3.51
N ALA A 503 5.79 -26.39 4.06
CA ALA A 503 6.06 -25.02 3.67
C ALA A 503 7.51 -24.80 4.11
N THR A 504 8.38 -24.47 3.16
CA THR A 504 9.73 -23.98 3.42
C THR A 504 9.62 -22.77 4.33
N SER A 505 9.62 -23.02 5.65
CA SER A 505 9.69 -22.00 6.68
C SER A 505 10.96 -21.24 6.38
N LEU A 506 10.82 -19.99 5.98
CA LEU A 506 11.96 -19.10 5.88
C LEU A 506 12.55 -19.05 7.28
N THR A 507 13.69 -19.68 7.45
CA THR A 507 14.49 -19.59 8.67
C THR A 507 14.80 -18.11 8.87
N THR A 508 14.11 -17.47 9.80
CA THR A 508 14.38 -16.09 10.17
C THR A 508 15.70 -16.06 10.94
N PRO A 509 16.55 -15.03 10.77
CA PRO A 509 17.85 -14.98 11.44
C PRO A 509 17.78 -15.04 12.97
N LEU A 510 16.67 -14.58 13.56
CA LEU A 510 16.48 -14.58 15.02
C LEU A 510 15.82 -15.87 15.55
N GLY A 511 15.51 -16.84 14.69
CA GLY A 511 14.80 -18.06 15.07
C GLY A 511 13.40 -17.81 15.66
N PRO A 512 12.78 -18.84 16.27
CA PRO A 512 11.46 -18.70 16.88
C PRO A 512 11.49 -17.85 18.16
N LEU A 513 10.31 -17.38 18.57
CA LEU A 513 10.11 -16.81 19.91
C LEU A 513 10.43 -17.84 21.01
N PRO A 514 10.70 -17.37 22.25
CA PRO A 514 10.84 -18.26 23.41
C PRO A 514 9.68 -19.26 23.53
N THR A 515 9.98 -20.47 24.00
CA THR A 515 8.99 -21.56 24.10
C THR A 515 7.79 -21.20 24.98
N THR A 516 7.96 -20.30 25.94
CA THR A 516 6.89 -19.72 26.77
C THR A 516 5.82 -18.96 25.97
N LEU A 517 6.18 -18.46 24.78
CA LEU A 517 5.29 -17.73 23.86
C LEU A 517 4.89 -18.58 22.64
N SER A 518 5.25 -19.86 22.59
CA SER A 518 4.98 -20.75 21.45
C SER A 518 3.49 -20.98 21.18
N THR A 519 2.63 -20.76 22.16
CA THR A 519 1.16 -20.88 22.03
C THR A 519 0.47 -19.52 21.94
N ASP A 520 1.20 -18.43 22.14
CA ASP A 520 0.69 -17.08 22.03
C ASP A 520 0.66 -16.67 20.55
N LEU A 521 -0.54 -16.74 19.96
CA LEU A 521 -0.73 -16.42 18.56
C LEU A 521 -0.56 -14.92 18.28
N VAL A 522 -0.84 -14.04 19.26
CA VAL A 522 -0.69 -12.60 19.08
C VAL A 522 0.79 -12.25 18.97
N SER A 523 1.61 -12.71 19.91
CA SER A 523 3.05 -12.46 19.88
C SER A 523 3.71 -13.04 18.63
N GLN A 524 3.30 -14.25 18.22
CA GLN A 524 3.80 -14.88 17.00
C GLN A 524 3.43 -14.15 15.72
N GLU A 525 2.22 -13.60 15.63
CA GLU A 525 1.79 -12.78 14.50
C GLU A 525 2.61 -11.47 14.47
N ILE A 526 2.70 -10.76 15.60
CA ILE A 526 3.45 -9.50 15.68
C ILE A 526 4.91 -9.69 15.28
N ASP A 527 5.57 -10.71 15.82
CA ASP A 527 6.97 -11.03 15.47
C ASP A 527 7.11 -11.31 13.98
N SER A 528 6.21 -12.09 13.39
CA SER A 528 6.20 -12.39 11.95
C SER A 528 5.95 -11.16 11.07
N LEU A 529 5.17 -10.18 11.54
CA LEU A 529 5.00 -8.91 10.84
C LEU A 529 6.29 -8.07 10.93
N ARG A 530 6.98 -8.05 12.08
CA ARG A 530 8.25 -7.35 12.29
C ARG A 530 9.42 -7.93 11.48
N GLU A 531 9.33 -9.20 11.06
CA GLU A 531 10.24 -9.84 10.10
C GLU A 531 10.05 -9.36 8.65
N GLN A 532 8.94 -8.68 8.34
CA GLN A 532 8.56 -8.26 6.98
C GLN A 532 8.52 -6.75 6.82
N ARG A 533 8.19 -6.01 7.89
CA ARG A 533 8.17 -4.54 7.97
C ARG A 533 8.64 -4.15 9.37
N ALA A 534 9.73 -3.39 9.46
CA ALA A 534 10.33 -3.00 10.74
C ALA A 534 9.33 -2.25 11.64
N GLY A 535 9.33 -2.53 12.95
CA GLY A 535 8.55 -1.79 13.95
C GLY A 535 7.02 -1.94 13.89
N MET A 536 6.50 -2.98 13.22
CA MET A 536 5.06 -3.27 13.21
C MET A 536 4.50 -3.46 14.62
N VAL A 537 3.30 -2.90 14.87
CA VAL A 537 2.71 -2.80 16.21
C VAL A 537 3.68 -2.08 17.15
N GLN A 538 3.80 -0.78 16.94
CA GLN A 538 4.90 0.05 17.46
C GLN A 538 4.85 0.24 18.99
N ARG A 539 3.65 0.16 19.59
CA ARG A 539 3.45 0.51 21.00
C ARG A 539 2.85 -0.64 21.82
N PRO A 540 3.19 -0.76 23.11
CA PRO A 540 2.60 -1.77 24.00
C PRO A 540 1.07 -1.76 24.00
N GLU A 541 0.44 -0.59 24.03
CA GLU A 541 -1.02 -0.46 24.07
C GLU A 541 -1.65 -1.01 22.78
N GLN A 542 -0.95 -0.89 21.65
CA GLN A 542 -1.40 -1.43 20.37
C GLN A 542 -1.34 -2.95 20.34
N ALA A 543 -0.33 -3.57 20.94
CA ALA A 543 -0.28 -5.02 21.08
C ALA A 543 -1.40 -5.51 22.01
N VAL A 544 -1.62 -4.83 23.15
CA VAL A 544 -2.74 -5.11 24.07
C VAL A 544 -4.08 -5.03 23.34
N LEU A 545 -4.29 -4.02 22.49
CA LEU A 545 -5.50 -3.90 21.67
C LEU A 545 -5.75 -5.15 20.81
N VAL A 546 -4.72 -5.77 20.25
CA VAL A 546 -4.90 -7.01 19.46
C VAL A 546 -5.47 -8.13 20.32
N TYR A 547 -4.97 -8.32 21.54
CA TYR A 547 -5.55 -9.28 22.49
C TYR A 547 -7.00 -8.93 22.85
N GLU A 548 -7.25 -7.67 23.20
CA GLU A 548 -8.59 -7.20 23.61
C GLU A 548 -9.62 -7.38 22.50
N MET A 549 -9.22 -7.15 21.25
CA MET A 549 -10.08 -7.41 20.10
C MET A 549 -10.35 -8.91 19.99
N MET A 550 -9.34 -9.78 20.03
CA MET A 550 -9.58 -11.23 20.00
C MET A 550 -10.53 -11.70 21.12
N VAL A 551 -10.36 -11.21 22.34
CA VAL A 551 -11.28 -11.48 23.46
C VAL A 551 -12.70 -11.01 23.11
N GLY A 552 -12.87 -9.76 22.67
CA GLY A 552 -14.15 -9.20 22.29
C GLY A 552 -14.89 -10.03 21.22
N ALA A 553 -14.17 -10.50 20.20
CA ALA A 553 -14.75 -11.33 19.14
C ALA A 553 -15.28 -12.68 19.66
N TYR A 554 -14.52 -13.36 20.55
CA TYR A 554 -14.95 -14.63 21.14
C TYR A 554 -16.12 -14.45 22.10
N VAL A 555 -16.15 -13.36 22.87
CA VAL A 555 -17.27 -13.02 23.74
C VAL A 555 -18.54 -12.79 22.91
N GLU A 556 -18.49 -11.96 21.86
CA GLU A 556 -19.63 -11.70 20.95
C GLU A 556 -20.16 -13.01 20.33
N ARG A 557 -19.27 -13.91 19.87
CA ARG A 557 -19.66 -15.23 19.34
C ARG A 557 -20.32 -16.11 20.39
N GLY A 558 -19.84 -16.06 21.64
CA GLY A 558 -20.39 -16.81 22.75
C GLY A 558 -21.78 -16.35 23.14
N GLU A 559 -22.03 -15.04 23.07
CA GLU A 559 -23.35 -14.43 23.29
C GLU A 559 -24.34 -14.80 22.17
N LEU A 560 -23.92 -14.77 20.90
CA LEU A 560 -24.78 -15.11 19.75
C LEU A 560 -25.18 -16.60 19.66
N LYS A 561 -24.45 -17.50 20.32
CA LYS A 561 -24.75 -18.95 20.33
C LYS A 561 -25.77 -19.36 21.38
N ARG A 562 -26.13 -18.48 22.30
CA ARG A 562 -27.19 -18.66 23.29
C ARG A 562 -28.48 -18.01 22.79
#